data_AF-A0A3A8JX80-F1
#
_entry.id   AF-A0A3A8JX80-F1
#
_cell.length_a   1.000
_cell.length_b   1.000
_cell.length_c   1.000
_cell.angle_alpha   90.00
_cell.angle_beta   90.00
_cell.angle_gamma   90.00
#
_symmetry.space_group_name_H-M   'P 1'
#
loop_
_entity.id
_entity.type
_entity.pdbx_description
1 polymer ?
#
loop_
_entity_poly.entity_id
_entity_poly.type
_entity_poly.pdbx_seq_one_letter_code
_entity_poly.pdbx_strand_id
1 'polypeptide(L)'
;RLGIHLLLLPKQRSELNCMDHLWRPLKQRVSANRQYPTVEQHVGAAIRWVLGLSAQDALRKAGCLAEGFWLRDLLENFWRPT
;
A
#
# COMPACT_ATOMS: atom_id res chain seq x y z
N ARG A 1 -0.69 10.83 -23.77
CA ARG A 1 -1.01 9.49 -23.21
C ARG A 1 0.01 9.21 -22.11
N LEU A 2 -0.41 8.80 -20.90
CA LEU A 2 0.46 8.77 -19.69
C LEU A 2 1.31 7.50 -19.49
N GLY A 3 1.24 6.50 -20.38
CA GLY A 3 2.02 5.25 -20.23
C GLY A 3 1.60 4.38 -19.03
N ILE A 4 0.40 4.59 -18.49
CA ILE A 4 -0.11 3.85 -17.33
C ILE A 4 -0.83 2.59 -17.80
N HIS A 5 -0.49 1.45 -17.21
CA HIS A 5 -1.17 0.17 -17.40
C HIS A 5 -2.05 -0.12 -16.17
N LEU A 6 -3.30 -0.52 -16.43
CA LEU A 6 -4.23 -0.90 -15.36
C LEU A 6 -4.10 -2.39 -15.08
N LEU A 7 -3.99 -2.72 -13.80
CA LEU A 7 -3.98 -4.09 -13.32
C LEU A 7 -5.24 -4.36 -12.51
N LEU A 8 -6.01 -5.37 -12.93
CA LEU A 8 -7.20 -5.81 -12.22
C LEU A 8 -6.81 -6.87 -11.21
N LEU A 9 -7.07 -6.58 -9.92
CA LEU A 9 -6.90 -7.57 -8.88
C LEU A 9 -8.04 -8.59 -8.92
N PRO A 10 -7.77 -9.88 -8.64
CA PRO A 10 -8.82 -10.88 -8.52
C PRO A 10 -9.81 -10.48 -7.42
N LYS A 11 -11.09 -10.80 -7.65
CA LYS A 11 -12.18 -10.49 -6.73
C LYS A 11 -11.89 -11.08 -5.34
N GLN A 12 -12.11 -10.30 -4.28
CA GLN A 12 -11.93 -10.70 -2.87
C GLN A 12 -10.48 -11.02 -2.43
N ARG A 13 -9.45 -10.61 -3.18
CA ARG A 13 -8.04 -10.80 -2.79
C ARG A 13 -7.43 -9.52 -2.20
N SER A 14 -7.94 -9.05 -1.06
CA SER A 14 -7.50 -7.80 -0.40
C SER A 14 -6.02 -7.83 0.01
N GLU A 15 -5.46 -9.01 0.21
CA GLU A 15 -4.05 -9.24 0.54
C GLU A 15 -3.11 -8.94 -0.63
N LEU A 16 -3.62 -8.81 -1.86
CA LEU A 16 -2.84 -8.37 -3.02
C LEU A 16 -2.81 -6.84 -3.16
N ASN A 17 -3.67 -6.13 -2.44
CA ASN A 17 -3.78 -4.68 -2.52
C ASN A 17 -2.77 -4.00 -1.58
N CYS A 18 -1.78 -3.32 -2.16
CA CYS A 18 -0.78 -2.56 -1.42
C CYS A 18 -1.40 -1.47 -0.52
N MET A 19 -2.54 -0.89 -0.93
CA MET A 19 -3.22 0.14 -0.16
C MET A 19 -3.83 -0.41 1.13
N ASP A 20 -4.30 -1.67 1.14
CA ASP A 20 -4.82 -2.29 2.37
C ASP A 20 -3.71 -2.52 3.40
N HIS A 21 -2.51 -2.88 2.93
CA HIS A 21 -1.31 -3.04 3.76
C HIS A 21 -0.75 -1.71 4.27
N LEU A 22 -1.05 -0.59 3.61
CA LEU A 22 -0.77 0.75 4.10
C LEU A 22 -1.83 1.23 5.10
N TRP A 23 -3.10 1.06 4.75
CA TRP A 23 -4.24 1.64 5.47
C TRP A 23 -4.56 0.92 6.78
N ARG A 24 -4.42 -0.41 6.83
CA ARG A 24 -4.64 -1.17 8.09
C ARG A 24 -3.66 -0.72 9.18
N PRO A 25 -2.33 -0.68 8.97
CA PRO A 25 -1.39 -0.19 9.99
C PRO A 25 -1.55 1.30 10.30
N LEU A 26 -1.89 2.13 9.31
CA LEU A 26 -2.17 3.55 9.54
C LEU A 26 -3.31 3.71 10.54
N LYS A 27 -4.44 3.04 10.29
CA LYS A 27 -5.58 3.07 11.21
C LYS A 27 -5.21 2.56 12.59
N GLN A 28 -4.46 1.47 12.68
CA GLN A 28 -4.03 0.92 13.97
C GLN A 28 -3.10 1.85 14.76
N ARG A 29 -2.18 2.56 14.09
CA ARG A 29 -1.15 3.38 14.76
C ARG A 29 -1.56 4.83 14.95
N VAL A 30 -2.35 5.38 14.05
CA VAL A 30 -2.74 6.79 14.05
C VAL A 30 -4.15 6.94 14.61
N SER A 31 -5.11 6.14 14.15
CA SER A 31 -6.53 6.38 14.46
C SER A 31 -7.04 5.58 15.66
N ALA A 32 -6.60 4.34 15.83
CA ALA A 32 -7.15 3.45 16.85
C ALA A 32 -6.77 3.94 18.25
N ASN A 33 -7.77 4.01 19.13
CA ASN A 33 -7.64 4.41 20.53
C ASN A 33 -6.99 5.79 20.75
N ARG A 34 -7.09 6.69 19.74
CA ARG A 34 -6.60 8.07 19.82
C ARG A 34 -7.72 9.02 19.47
N GLN A 35 -7.94 10.00 20.33
CA GLN A 35 -8.86 11.10 20.07
C GLN A 35 -8.05 12.33 19.67
N TYR A 36 -8.32 12.84 18.48
CA TYR A 36 -7.74 14.10 18.01
C TYR A 36 -8.72 15.24 18.29
N PRO A 37 -8.23 16.40 18.75
CA PRO A 37 -9.05 17.60 18.93
C PRO A 37 -9.77 18.08 17.66
N THR A 38 -9.15 17.91 16.48
CA THR A 38 -9.76 18.24 15.19
C THR A 38 -9.40 17.23 14.10
N VAL A 39 -10.16 17.27 13.00
CA VAL A 39 -9.91 16.45 11.81
C VAL A 39 -8.55 16.79 11.18
N GLU A 40 -8.19 18.07 11.13
CA GLU A 40 -6.92 18.55 10.55
C GLU A 40 -5.72 17.98 11.31
N GLN A 41 -5.82 17.90 12.65
CA GLN A 41 -4.77 17.31 13.46
C GLN A 41 -4.62 15.81 13.20
N HIS A 42 -5.75 15.10 13.02
CA HIS A 42 -5.74 13.69 12.67
C HIS A 42 -5.13 13.45 11.28
N VAL A 43 -5.55 14.23 10.28
CA VAL A 43 -5.00 14.20 8.93
C VAL A 43 -3.50 14.49 8.94
N GLY A 44 -3.07 15.51 9.69
CA GLY A 44 -1.66 15.84 9.86
C GLY A 44 -0.86 14.69 10.47
N ALA A 45 -1.42 13.97 11.45
CA ALA A 45 -0.79 12.79 12.02
C ALA A 45 -0.71 11.62 11.01
N ALA A 46 -1.75 11.42 10.21
CA ALA A 46 -1.76 10.41 9.15
C ALA A 46 -0.71 10.70 8.06
N ILE A 47 -0.62 11.95 7.60
CA ILE A 47 0.38 12.40 6.62
C ILE A 47 1.80 12.20 7.19
N ARG A 48 2.05 12.66 8.42
CA ARG A 48 3.36 12.48 9.07
C ARG A 48 3.73 11.00 9.19
N TRP A 49 2.76 10.13 9.49
CA TRP A 49 3.01 8.69 9.56
C TRP A 49 3.41 8.10 8.21
N VAL A 50 2.72 8.48 7.12
CA VAL A 50 3.05 7.99 5.77
C VAL A 50 4.40 8.52 5.30
N LEU A 51 4.65 9.82 5.45
CA LEU A 51 5.91 10.45 5.03
C LEU A 51 7.10 10.05 5.90
N GLY A 52 6.86 9.61 7.13
CA GLY A 52 7.88 9.08 8.03
C GLY A 52 8.25 7.62 7.79
N LEU A 53 7.64 6.93 6.82
CA LEU A 53 8.03 5.57 6.46
C LEU A 53 9.42 5.56 5.83
N SER A 54 10.30 4.69 6.31
CA SER A 54 11.55 4.42 5.61
C SER A 54 11.29 3.79 4.24
N ALA A 55 12.25 3.89 3.31
CA ALA A 55 12.15 3.21 2.02
C ALA A 55 11.92 1.69 2.20
N GLN A 56 12.56 1.09 3.21
CA GLN A 56 12.38 -0.33 3.53
C GLN A 56 10.98 -0.64 4.05
N ASP A 57 10.41 0.22 4.90
CA ASP A 57 9.04 0.05 5.40
C ASP A 57 8.02 0.22 4.28
N ALA A 58 8.23 1.18 3.38
CA ALA A 58 7.39 1.37 2.21
C ALA A 58 7.40 0.12 1.31
N LEU A 59 8.58 -0.42 1.00
CA LEU A 59 8.72 -1.64 0.22
C LEU A 59 8.12 -2.87 0.91
N ARG A 60 8.30 -2.99 2.23
CA ARG A 60 7.69 -4.07 3.03
C ARG A 60 6.16 -3.97 3.00
N LYS A 61 5.59 -2.77 3.18
CA LYS A 61 4.14 -2.53 3.13
C LYS A 61 3.55 -2.72 1.73
N ALA A 62 4.31 -2.40 0.69
CA ALA A 62 3.90 -2.68 -0.69
C ALA A 62 3.93 -4.17 -1.05
N GLY A 63 4.45 -5.04 -0.17
CA GLY A 63 4.60 -6.47 -0.42
C GLY A 63 5.81 -6.82 -1.28
N CYS A 64 6.61 -5.84 -1.71
CA CYS A 64 7.77 -6.03 -2.60
C CYS A 64 8.87 -6.90 -1.98
N LEU A 65 8.97 -6.92 -0.65
CA LEU A 65 9.95 -7.71 0.10
C LEU A 65 9.41 -9.06 0.58
N ALA A 66 8.18 -9.42 0.20
CA ALA A 66 7.64 -10.75 0.50
C ALA A 66 8.28 -11.80 -0.43
N GLU A 67 8.55 -12.99 0.09
CA GLU A 67 9.07 -14.12 -0.69
C GLU A 67 8.16 -14.45 -1.89
N GLY A 68 6.83 -14.39 -1.68
CA GLY A 68 5.81 -14.56 -2.71
C GLY A 68 5.32 -13.25 -3.34
N PHE A 69 6.22 -12.33 -3.72
CA PHE A 69 5.82 -11.07 -4.37
C PHE A 69 5.23 -11.31 -5.76
N TRP A 70 3.90 -11.45 -5.80
CA TRP A 70 3.11 -11.85 -6.97
C TRP A 70 3.21 -10.92 -8.19
N LEU A 71 3.54 -9.64 -7.99
CA LEU A 71 3.74 -8.70 -9.11
C LEU A 71 5.01 -9.01 -9.91
N ARG A 72 5.99 -9.72 -9.33
CA ARG A 72 7.18 -10.19 -10.06
C ARG A 72 6.76 -11.13 -11.18
N ASP A 73 5.98 -12.14 -10.85
CA ASP A 73 5.47 -13.13 -11.81
C ASP A 73 4.63 -12.45 -12.88
N LEU A 74 3.83 -11.45 -12.49
CA LEU A 74 3.08 -10.65 -13.45
C LEU A 74 4.02 -9.92 -14.39
N LEU A 75 5.01 -9.16 -13.90
CA LEU A 75 5.95 -8.40 -14.74
C LEU A 75 6.75 -9.31 -15.68
N GLU A 76 7.12 -10.51 -15.25
CA GLU A 76 7.84 -11.49 -16.07
C GLU A 76 6.96 -12.10 -17.17
N ASN A 77 5.65 -12.22 -16.94
CA ASN A 77 4.71 -12.84 -17.89
C ASN A 77 3.89 -11.85 -18.73
N PHE A 78 3.71 -10.61 -18.28
CA PHE A 78 2.92 -9.58 -18.99
C PHE A 78 3.53 -9.19 -20.34
N TRP A 79 4.85 -9.38 -20.50
CA TRP A 79 5.61 -9.04 -21.70
C TRP A 79 5.81 -10.19 -22.67
N ARG A 80 5.08 -11.30 -22.54
CA ARG A 80 5.04 -12.30 -23.62
C ARG A 80 3.94 -11.89 -24.61
N PRO A 81 4.29 -11.44 -25.83
CA PRO A 81 3.29 -11.31 -26.87
C PRO A 81 2.81 -12.72 -27.21
N THR A 82 1.55 -13.02 -26.89
CA THR A 82 0.79 -14.04 -27.62
C THR A 82 0.46 -13.52 -29.01
#